data_AF-A0A9P0JTH2-F1
#
_entry.id   AF-A0A9P0JTH2-F1
#
_cell.length_a   1.000
_cell.length_b   1.000
_cell.length_c   1.000
_cell.angle_alpha   90.00
_cell.angle_beta   90.00
_cell.angle_gamma   90.00
#
_symmetry.space_group_name_H-M   'P 1'
#
loop_
_entity.id
_entity.type
_entity.pdbx_description
1 polymer ?
#
loop_
_entity_poly.entity_id
_entity_poly.type
_entity_poly.pdbx_seq_one_letter_code
_entity_poly.pdbx_strand_id
1 'polypeptide(L)'
;MCRLENSNYVRFLTDSVINKSLSCFRIPPDCHHPKREHHRCHFGECPPCKQVCDKLHSDCGHTCPALCHSDVLVKEEAQKASMPWEQTKPQIKRIAFPCPECVVPVPVTCLGGHETVNWPCHLAKPSSCQRPCRRILGCTNHTCSLPCHTVIGAPDVTKAGENCEQCENPCLKDRPEGCQHECPKPCHPGDCKPCKQMIRIKCNCGLNQLYVTCADWLDPAKRDQLQCCGNQCPKNYPCGHRCKADCHPGPCPNPEQCKKKVKVTCKCKRIKKDFSCELVRTNQAVKCDDICKQKKEEERLKREAIEQQKKMEDEEKNKKELEKYKKMFEGKKKSKVKEVQEETETTGFFNKYKVIVSSCVIVVVAICYLTFH
;
A
#
# COMPACT_ATOMS: atom_id res chain seq x y z
N MET A 1 54.14 84.31 -51.12
CA MET A 1 55.18 84.73 -52.09
C MET A 1 55.10 83.77 -53.25
N CYS A 2 54.78 84.08 -54.52
CA CYS A 2 54.70 85.32 -55.27
C CYS A 2 53.77 85.12 -56.49
N ARG A 3 52.96 86.15 -56.80
CA ARG A 3 52.73 86.81 -58.11
C ARG A 3 52.88 85.97 -59.39
N LEU A 4 51.85 85.83 -60.22
CA LEU A 4 51.35 86.81 -61.21
C LEU A 4 52.43 87.37 -62.15
N GLU A 5 52.18 87.14 -63.45
CA GLU A 5 52.11 88.13 -64.55
C GLU A 5 52.97 87.90 -65.81
N ASN A 6 52.26 88.00 -66.95
CA ASN A 6 52.65 88.53 -68.26
C ASN A 6 53.57 87.69 -69.16
N SER A 7 53.57 87.78 -70.49
CA SER A 7 52.67 88.25 -71.56
C SER A 7 53.53 88.19 -72.85
N ASN A 8 52.88 88.06 -74.02
CA ASN A 8 53.44 88.15 -75.39
C ASN A 8 54.16 86.87 -75.88
N TYR A 9 53.94 86.33 -77.09
CA TYR A 9 53.92 87.01 -78.39
C TYR A 9 53.41 86.07 -79.53
N VAL A 10 52.37 86.48 -80.26
CA VAL A 10 52.25 86.58 -81.73
C VAL A 10 52.70 85.41 -82.66
N ARG A 11 51.72 84.85 -83.42
CA ARG A 11 51.61 84.60 -84.89
C ARG A 11 50.90 83.27 -85.20
N PHE A 12 49.64 83.33 -85.64
CA PHE A 12 49.18 83.37 -87.05
C PHE A 12 49.53 82.11 -87.86
N LEU A 13 48.45 81.47 -88.34
CA LEU A 13 48.22 80.80 -89.64
C LEU A 13 47.26 79.61 -89.37
N THR A 14 45.95 79.83 -89.48
CA THR A 14 45.15 79.43 -90.65
C THR A 14 45.41 77.98 -91.06
N ASP A 15 44.54 77.05 -90.67
CA ASP A 15 43.57 76.51 -91.63
C ASP A 15 42.65 75.46 -91.02
N SER A 16 41.42 75.50 -91.50
CA SER A 16 40.30 74.64 -91.18
C SER A 16 40.60 73.16 -91.40
N VAL A 17 40.49 72.36 -90.34
CA VAL A 17 39.93 71.01 -90.47
C VAL A 17 39.01 70.74 -89.29
N ILE A 18 37.74 70.57 -89.63
CA ILE A 18 36.64 70.18 -88.75
C ILE A 18 36.98 68.86 -88.08
N ASN A 19 37.28 68.90 -86.79
CA ASN A 19 37.18 67.75 -85.90
C ASN A 19 36.20 68.12 -84.79
N LYS A 20 34.90 68.01 -85.08
CA LYS A 20 33.84 67.93 -84.07
C LYS A 20 34.01 66.60 -83.35
N SER A 21 34.96 66.54 -82.42
CA SER A 21 34.89 65.58 -81.33
C SER A 21 33.67 65.96 -80.51
N LEU A 22 32.52 65.36 -80.83
CA LEU A 22 31.32 65.38 -79.99
C LEU A 22 31.72 64.80 -78.64
N SER A 23 32.12 65.70 -77.73
CA SER A 23 32.25 65.39 -76.31
C SER A 23 30.90 64.83 -75.88
N CYS A 24 30.89 63.55 -75.54
CA CYS A 24 29.73 62.88 -74.95
C CYS A 24 29.27 63.72 -73.75
N PHE A 25 28.22 64.52 -73.95
CA PHE A 25 27.60 65.28 -72.88
C PHE A 25 27.23 64.26 -71.80
N ARG A 26 27.83 64.41 -70.61
CA ARG A 26 27.52 63.59 -69.44
C ARG A 26 26.10 63.94 -68.98
N ILE A 27 25.10 63.42 -69.68
CA ILE A 27 23.71 63.56 -69.29
C ILE A 27 23.59 62.94 -67.88
N PRO A 28 23.08 63.67 -66.88
CA PRO A 28 22.93 63.14 -65.54
C PRO A 28 22.00 61.91 -65.57
N PRO A 29 22.23 60.93 -64.68
CA PRO A 29 21.34 59.78 -64.54
C PRO A 29 19.89 60.20 -64.26
N ASP A 30 18.93 59.51 -64.90
CA ASP A 30 17.49 59.64 -64.61
C ASP A 30 17.08 58.82 -63.37
N CYS A 31 18.07 58.21 -62.70
CA CYS A 31 17.92 57.47 -61.46
C CYS A 31 18.61 58.21 -60.30
N HIS A 32 18.41 57.71 -59.08
CA HIS A 32 19.00 58.31 -57.86
C HIS A 32 20.52 58.10 -57.72
N HIS A 33 21.14 57.33 -58.61
CA HIS A 33 22.57 57.06 -58.57
C HIS A 33 23.38 58.28 -59.01
N PRO A 34 24.53 58.56 -58.41
CA PRO A 34 25.33 59.74 -58.77
C PRO A 34 26.03 59.63 -60.14
N LYS A 35 26.23 58.41 -60.66
CA LYS A 35 26.91 58.14 -61.94
C LYS A 35 26.27 56.93 -62.63
N ARG A 36 25.95 57.08 -63.93
CA ARG A 36 25.50 55.98 -64.80
C ARG A 36 26.63 54.95 -65.00
N GLU A 37 26.26 53.69 -65.23
CA GLU A 37 27.21 52.67 -65.67
C GLU A 37 27.83 53.03 -67.02
N HIS A 38 29.10 52.65 -67.16
CA HIS A 38 29.82 52.78 -68.41
C HIS A 38 29.11 51.99 -69.52
N HIS A 39 28.72 52.70 -70.57
CA HIS A 39 28.23 52.13 -71.83
C HIS A 39 28.96 52.77 -73.00
N ARG A 40 28.95 52.10 -74.16
CA ARG A 40 29.50 52.66 -75.40
C ARG A 40 28.56 53.74 -75.93
N CYS A 41 29.12 54.79 -76.53
CA CYS A 41 28.34 55.85 -77.15
C CYS A 41 27.41 55.26 -78.21
N HIS A 42 26.13 55.63 -78.17
CA HIS A 42 25.10 55.20 -79.11
C HIS A 42 24.25 56.41 -79.52
N PHE A 43 23.50 56.25 -80.60
CA PHE A 43 22.50 57.23 -81.04
C PHE A 43 21.13 56.77 -80.52
N GLY A 44 20.45 57.62 -79.73
CA GLY A 44 19.15 57.32 -79.12
C GLY A 44 19.13 57.47 -77.60
N GLU A 45 18.04 57.03 -76.96
CA GLU A 45 17.89 57.07 -75.50
C GLU A 45 18.88 56.15 -74.79
N CYS A 46 19.40 56.61 -73.64
CA CYS A 46 20.35 55.84 -72.83
C CYS A 46 19.74 54.53 -72.31
N PRO A 47 20.55 53.45 -72.21
CA PRO A 47 20.10 52.17 -71.67
C PRO A 47 19.66 52.28 -70.20
N PRO A 48 18.72 51.43 -69.74
CA PRO A 48 18.25 51.44 -68.36
C PRO A 48 19.36 51.11 -67.38
N CYS A 49 19.26 51.66 -66.17
CA CYS A 49 20.25 51.46 -65.12
C CYS A 49 20.23 50.01 -64.61
N LYS A 50 21.40 49.35 -64.59
CA LYS A 50 21.59 48.00 -64.03
C LYS A 50 22.29 48.01 -62.67
N GLN A 51 22.51 49.19 -62.07
CA GLN A 51 23.09 49.29 -60.73
C GLN A 51 22.10 48.78 -59.69
N VAL A 52 22.63 48.23 -58.60
CA VAL A 52 21.84 47.89 -57.41
C VAL A 52 21.26 49.18 -56.82
N CYS A 53 20.01 49.13 -56.35
CA CYS A 53 19.32 50.32 -55.87
C CYS A 53 20.00 50.94 -54.65
N ASP A 54 20.42 50.15 -53.65
CA ASP A 54 21.11 50.62 -52.43
C ASP A 54 20.38 51.70 -51.61
N LYS A 55 19.12 52.04 -51.96
CA LYS A 55 18.27 52.89 -51.13
C LYS A 55 17.96 52.16 -49.82
N LEU A 56 17.94 52.91 -48.72
CA LEU A 56 17.51 52.40 -47.42
C LEU A 56 15.99 52.28 -47.38
N HIS A 57 15.48 51.12 -46.97
CA HIS A 57 14.07 50.95 -46.65
C HIS A 57 13.70 51.81 -45.43
N SER A 58 12.60 52.56 -45.51
CA SER A 58 12.12 53.42 -44.42
C SER A 58 11.84 52.66 -43.13
N ASP A 59 11.40 51.41 -43.25
CA ASP A 59 10.83 50.67 -42.13
C ASP A 59 11.87 49.85 -41.35
N CYS A 60 13.01 49.53 -41.97
CA CYS A 60 14.03 48.66 -41.38
C CYS A 60 15.47 49.15 -41.55
N GLY A 61 15.72 50.22 -42.33
CA GLY A 61 17.06 50.76 -42.55
C GLY A 61 18.02 49.84 -43.31
N HIS A 62 17.53 48.74 -43.89
CA HIS A 62 18.33 47.88 -44.76
C HIS A 62 18.44 48.43 -46.18
N THR A 63 19.54 48.13 -46.88
CA THR A 63 19.74 48.51 -48.28
C THR A 63 18.97 47.59 -49.23
N CYS A 64 18.36 48.17 -50.27
CA CYS A 64 17.62 47.42 -51.29
C CYS A 64 18.59 46.70 -52.25
N PRO A 65 18.62 45.34 -52.28
CA PRO A 65 19.52 44.58 -53.15
C PRO A 65 18.99 44.42 -54.59
N ALA A 66 17.79 44.94 -54.89
CA ALA A 66 17.22 44.87 -56.23
C ALA A 66 17.95 45.80 -57.20
N LEU A 67 17.87 45.48 -58.50
CA LEU A 67 18.30 46.40 -59.55
C LEU A 67 17.53 47.72 -59.47
N CYS A 68 18.10 48.78 -60.02
CA CYS A 68 17.50 50.09 -60.04
C CYS A 68 16.08 50.03 -60.61
N HIS A 69 15.09 50.32 -59.76
CA HIS A 69 13.67 50.32 -60.09
C HIS A 69 13.12 51.74 -60.25
N SER A 70 14.00 52.74 -60.34
CA SER A 70 13.62 54.15 -60.54
C SER A 70 13.27 54.47 -62.00
N ASP A 71 13.70 53.65 -62.95
CA ASP A 71 13.52 53.89 -64.39
C ASP A 71 13.31 52.56 -65.13
N VAL A 72 12.13 51.96 -64.94
CA VAL A 72 11.77 50.67 -65.53
C VAL A 72 10.89 50.90 -66.76
N LEU A 73 11.26 50.29 -67.89
CA LEU A 73 10.50 50.29 -69.14
C LEU A 73 9.37 49.25 -69.07
N VAL A 74 8.12 49.70 -68.92
CA VAL A 74 6.93 48.84 -68.88
C VAL A 74 6.22 48.92 -70.23
N LYS A 75 5.90 47.76 -70.81
CA LYS A 75 5.02 47.67 -71.98
C LYS A 75 3.58 47.70 -71.49
N GLU A 76 2.85 48.76 -71.79
CA GLU A 76 1.42 48.82 -71.54
C GLU A 76 0.70 48.02 -72.62
N GLU A 77 -0.10 47.04 -72.22
CA GLU A 77 -0.95 46.30 -73.15
C GLU A 77 -1.91 47.28 -73.79
N ALA A 78 -1.87 47.33 -75.12
CA ALA A 78 -2.76 48.20 -75.86
C ALA A 78 -4.20 47.72 -75.63
N GLN A 79 -5.12 48.66 -75.41
CA GLN A 79 -6.53 48.35 -75.25
C GLN A 79 -6.99 47.45 -76.42
N LYS A 80 -7.67 46.35 -76.11
CA LYS A 80 -8.21 45.43 -77.12
C LYS A 80 -9.05 46.25 -78.08
N ALA A 81 -8.58 46.38 -79.31
CA ALA A 81 -9.32 47.11 -80.33
C ALA A 81 -10.68 46.44 -80.52
N SER A 82 -11.72 47.25 -80.68
CA SER A 82 -13.10 46.74 -80.79
C SER A 82 -13.36 46.04 -82.14
N MET A 83 -12.38 46.04 -83.06
CA MET A 83 -12.46 45.47 -84.40
C MET A 83 -11.31 44.47 -84.64
N PRO A 84 -11.56 43.31 -85.28
CA PRO A 84 -10.55 42.26 -85.49
C PRO A 84 -9.25 42.61 -86.25
N TRP A 85 -9.20 43.74 -86.98
CA TRP A 85 -8.08 44.09 -87.87
C TRP A 85 -7.21 45.24 -87.35
N GLU A 86 -7.54 45.82 -86.19
CA GLU A 86 -6.84 46.98 -85.65
C GLU A 86 -5.87 46.52 -84.55
N GLN A 87 -4.59 46.41 -84.91
CA GLN A 87 -3.51 46.08 -83.96
C GLN A 87 -2.96 47.38 -83.37
N THR A 88 -3.40 47.75 -82.18
CA THR A 88 -2.83 48.88 -81.44
C THR A 88 -1.42 48.53 -80.95
N LYS A 89 -0.42 49.35 -81.32
CA LYS A 89 0.98 49.12 -80.92
C LYS A 89 1.16 49.35 -79.41
N PRO A 90 1.81 48.42 -78.69
CA PRO A 90 2.04 48.56 -77.24
C PRO A 90 2.90 49.80 -76.97
N GLN A 91 2.44 50.64 -76.04
CA GLN A 91 3.17 51.83 -75.63
C GLN A 91 4.19 51.45 -74.56
N ILE A 92 5.45 51.90 -74.72
CA ILE A 92 6.51 51.70 -73.72
C ILE A 92 6.55 52.97 -72.85
N LYS A 93 6.30 52.82 -71.55
CA LYS A 93 6.36 53.93 -70.58
C LYS A 93 7.46 53.67 -69.55
N ARG A 94 8.17 54.73 -69.15
CA ARG A 94 9.13 54.71 -68.03
C ARG A 94 8.39 54.97 -66.72
N ILE A 95 8.48 54.03 -65.78
CA ILE A 95 7.80 54.12 -64.48
C ILE A 95 8.81 53.85 -63.37
N ALA A 96 8.75 54.66 -62.31
CA ALA A 96 9.47 54.41 -61.07
C ALA A 96 8.60 53.56 -60.14
N PHE A 97 9.05 52.35 -59.82
CA PHE A 97 8.38 51.49 -58.86
C PHE A 97 8.89 51.77 -57.43
N PRO A 98 8.07 51.57 -56.38
CA PRO A 98 8.55 51.59 -55.01
C PRO A 98 9.59 50.48 -54.78
N CYS A 99 10.45 50.64 -53.78
CA CYS A 99 11.38 49.57 -53.41
C CYS A 99 10.58 48.32 -53.01
N PRO A 100 10.96 47.11 -53.46
CA PRO A 100 10.33 45.87 -53.04
C PRO A 100 10.49 45.63 -51.53
N GLU A 101 9.70 44.75 -50.93
CA GLU A 101 9.81 44.47 -49.50
C GLU A 101 11.20 43.93 -49.11
N CYS A 102 11.68 44.30 -47.93
CA CYS A 102 13.03 43.93 -47.50
C CYS A 102 13.14 42.43 -47.21
N VAL A 103 14.02 41.74 -47.94
CA VAL A 103 14.28 40.29 -47.82
C VAL A 103 15.56 39.95 -47.03
N VAL A 104 16.21 40.95 -46.42
CA VAL A 104 17.42 40.72 -45.62
C VAL A 104 17.10 39.76 -44.47
N PRO A 105 17.89 38.68 -44.29
CA PRO A 105 17.64 37.69 -43.25
C PRO A 105 17.95 38.27 -41.86
N VAL A 106 16.95 38.29 -40.98
CA VAL A 106 17.06 38.74 -39.59
C VAL A 106 16.79 37.55 -38.66
N PRO A 107 17.65 37.28 -37.66
CA PRO A 107 17.42 36.21 -36.70
C PRO A 107 16.25 36.57 -35.77
N VAL A 108 15.17 35.79 -35.82
CA VAL A 108 13.99 35.96 -34.97
C VAL A 108 13.79 34.71 -34.11
N THR A 109 13.72 34.92 -32.79
CA THR A 109 13.41 33.87 -31.83
C THR A 109 11.91 33.75 -31.64
N CYS A 110 11.39 32.53 -31.51
CA CYS A 110 9.97 32.31 -31.25
C CYS A 110 9.53 32.82 -29.87
N LEU A 111 8.22 33.03 -29.68
CA LEU A 111 7.67 33.57 -28.41
C LEU A 111 8.08 32.77 -27.17
N GLY A 112 8.23 31.46 -27.32
CA GLY A 112 8.65 30.55 -26.26
C GLY A 112 10.17 30.38 -26.15
N GLY A 113 11.00 31.03 -26.96
CA GLY A 113 12.46 30.90 -26.86
C GLY A 113 13.04 29.54 -27.26
N HIS A 114 12.33 28.74 -28.07
CA HIS A 114 12.76 27.38 -28.46
C HIS A 114 13.80 27.37 -29.58
N GLU A 115 13.65 28.26 -30.57
CA GLU A 115 14.48 28.28 -31.77
C GLU A 115 14.58 29.71 -32.31
N THR A 116 15.72 30.01 -32.94
CA THR A 116 15.96 31.27 -33.64
C THR A 116 16.15 30.95 -35.12
N VAL A 117 15.26 31.47 -35.96
CA VAL A 117 15.27 31.24 -37.42
C VAL A 117 15.45 32.57 -38.13
N ASN A 118 16.19 32.56 -39.24
CA ASN A 118 16.37 33.73 -40.07
C ASN A 118 15.11 33.97 -40.91
N TRP A 119 14.39 35.06 -40.63
CA TRP A 119 13.22 35.47 -41.39
C TRP A 119 13.55 36.67 -42.27
N PRO A 120 12.94 36.79 -43.46
CA PRO A 120 12.97 38.02 -44.22
C PRO A 120 12.50 39.20 -43.35
N CYS A 121 13.22 40.31 -43.40
CA CYS A 121 12.96 41.46 -42.53
C CYS A 121 11.49 41.93 -42.51
N HIS A 122 10.79 41.91 -43.65
CA HIS A 122 9.37 42.29 -43.73
C HIS A 122 8.44 41.35 -42.92
N LEU A 123 8.85 40.10 -42.69
CA LEU A 123 8.14 39.10 -41.87
C LEU A 123 8.80 38.85 -40.51
N ALA A 124 9.81 39.64 -40.12
CA ALA A 124 10.60 39.42 -38.92
C ALA A 124 9.82 39.80 -37.64
N LYS A 125 8.76 39.03 -37.34
CA LYS A 125 7.93 39.16 -36.14
C LYS A 125 7.99 37.86 -35.35
N PRO A 126 8.25 37.90 -34.02
CA PRO A 126 8.24 36.70 -33.18
C PRO A 126 6.88 35.99 -33.26
N SER A 127 6.88 34.76 -33.77
CA SER A 127 5.69 33.92 -33.87
C SER A 127 5.84 32.67 -33.01
N SER A 128 4.71 32.00 -32.74
CA SER A 128 4.74 30.66 -32.17
C SER A 128 5.31 29.71 -33.20
N CYS A 129 6.25 28.84 -32.81
CA CYS A 129 6.80 27.81 -33.70
C CYS A 129 5.96 26.52 -33.74
N GLN A 130 4.79 26.49 -33.09
CA GLN A 130 3.87 25.35 -32.93
C GLN A 130 4.46 24.07 -32.29
N ARG A 131 5.77 24.03 -32.06
CA ARG A 131 6.44 22.94 -31.33
C ARG A 131 6.01 22.96 -29.85
N PRO A 132 5.97 21.79 -29.19
CA PRO A 132 5.66 21.72 -27.77
C PRO A 132 6.68 22.50 -26.94
N CYS A 133 6.22 23.14 -25.88
CA CYS A 133 7.05 24.00 -25.03
C CYS A 133 8.22 23.27 -24.36
N ARG A 134 8.01 22.01 -23.97
CA ARG A 134 8.99 21.10 -23.35
C ARG A 134 9.70 21.62 -22.09
N ARG A 135 9.26 22.75 -21.53
CA ARG A 135 9.74 23.23 -20.23
C ARG A 135 9.33 22.29 -19.12
N ILE A 136 10.23 22.08 -18.17
CA ILE A 136 10.05 21.16 -17.03
C ILE A 136 8.97 21.72 -16.10
N LEU A 137 7.91 20.95 -15.89
CA LEU A 137 6.80 21.31 -15.01
C LEU A 137 7.23 21.27 -13.54
N GLY A 138 6.41 21.84 -12.64
CA GLY A 138 6.68 21.82 -11.20
C GLY A 138 6.86 20.43 -10.58
N CYS A 139 6.40 19.37 -11.28
CA CYS A 139 6.62 17.98 -10.88
C CYS A 139 8.03 17.44 -11.17
N THR A 140 8.88 18.18 -11.88
CA THR A 140 10.27 17.83 -12.28
C THR A 140 10.46 16.63 -13.20
N ASN A 141 9.44 15.80 -13.41
CA ASN A 141 9.51 14.61 -14.28
C ASN A 141 8.83 14.85 -15.65
N HIS A 142 7.77 15.66 -15.67
CA HIS A 142 7.03 15.93 -16.91
C HIS A 142 7.39 17.29 -17.50
N THR A 143 7.21 17.41 -18.82
CA THR A 143 7.48 18.62 -19.59
C THR A 143 6.22 19.14 -20.26
N CYS A 144 6.11 20.45 -20.42
CA CYS A 144 4.97 21.13 -21.02
C CYS A 144 4.71 20.66 -22.48
N SER A 145 3.53 20.09 -22.72
CA SER A 145 3.07 19.62 -24.03
C SER A 145 2.37 20.69 -24.87
N LEU A 146 1.98 21.81 -24.25
CA LEU A 146 1.32 22.93 -24.94
C LEU A 146 2.17 23.44 -26.10
N PRO A 147 1.52 23.86 -27.21
CA PRO A 147 2.23 24.50 -28.31
C PRO A 147 2.96 25.76 -27.82
N CYS A 148 4.00 26.15 -28.56
CA CYS A 148 4.82 27.31 -28.23
C CYS A 148 3.95 28.53 -27.91
N HIS A 149 4.10 29.03 -26.68
CA HIS A 149 3.35 30.12 -26.11
C HIS A 149 4.29 31.02 -25.33
N THR A 150 3.85 32.22 -25.01
CA THR A 150 4.60 33.15 -24.17
C THR A 150 4.56 32.65 -22.72
N VAL A 151 5.73 32.48 -22.12
CA VAL A 151 5.85 31.98 -20.75
C VAL A 151 5.98 33.15 -19.79
N ILE A 152 5.09 33.22 -18.80
CA ILE A 152 5.04 34.27 -17.78
C ILE A 152 5.53 33.70 -16.44
N GLY A 153 6.39 34.44 -15.74
CA GLY A 153 6.83 34.08 -14.38
C GLY A 153 7.74 32.85 -14.29
N ALA A 154 8.37 32.44 -15.40
CA ALA A 154 9.34 31.34 -15.34
C ALA A 154 10.65 31.79 -14.67
N PRO A 155 11.19 30.99 -13.72
CA PRO A 155 12.46 31.30 -13.07
C PRO A 155 13.68 31.11 -14.00
N ASP A 156 13.58 30.18 -14.95
CA ASP A 156 14.65 29.84 -15.90
C ASP A 156 14.07 29.55 -17.30
N VAL A 157 14.91 29.56 -18.33
CA VAL A 157 14.52 29.20 -19.71
C VAL A 157 13.96 27.77 -19.80
N THR A 158 14.40 26.88 -18.92
CA THR A 158 14.05 25.45 -18.91
C THR A 158 12.84 25.10 -18.04
N LYS A 159 12.45 25.96 -17.10
CA LYS A 159 11.39 25.68 -16.12
C LYS A 159 10.06 26.29 -16.57
N ALA A 160 8.98 25.59 -16.28
CA ALA A 160 7.63 26.05 -16.57
C ALA A 160 7.30 27.34 -15.80
N GLY A 161 6.56 28.24 -16.45
CA GLY A 161 5.96 29.41 -15.83
C GLY A 161 4.52 29.14 -15.38
N GLU A 162 3.83 30.18 -14.90
CA GLU A 162 2.46 30.07 -14.37
C GLU A 162 1.43 29.68 -15.43
N ASN A 163 1.65 30.08 -16.68
CA ASN A 163 0.76 29.81 -17.81
C ASN A 163 1.08 28.48 -18.52
N CYS A 164 2.08 27.73 -18.06
CA CYS A 164 2.34 26.38 -18.58
C CYS A 164 1.32 25.38 -18.00
N GLU A 165 1.17 24.22 -18.65
CA GLU A 165 0.24 23.18 -18.18
C GLU A 165 0.60 22.68 -16.77
N GLN A 166 -0.42 22.30 -16.00
CA GLN A 166 -0.23 21.64 -14.72
C GLN A 166 -0.18 20.12 -14.92
N CYS A 167 0.73 19.45 -14.21
CA CYS A 167 0.85 18.01 -14.31
C CYS A 167 -0.25 17.33 -13.50
N GLU A 168 -1.18 16.68 -14.21
CA GLU A 168 -2.24 15.87 -13.61
C GLU A 168 -1.97 14.37 -13.66
N ASN A 169 -0.83 13.96 -14.26
CA ASN A 169 -0.45 12.56 -14.34
C ASN A 169 -0.27 11.96 -12.95
N PRO A 170 -0.70 10.69 -12.72
CA PRO A 170 -0.49 10.02 -11.46
C PRO A 170 1.00 9.84 -11.17
N CYS A 171 1.38 9.84 -9.89
CA CYS A 171 2.75 9.58 -9.49
C CYS A 171 3.08 8.09 -9.62
N LEU A 172 3.92 7.75 -10.60
CA LEU A 172 4.42 6.39 -10.87
C LEU A 172 5.69 6.02 -10.07
N LYS A 173 6.11 6.85 -9.11
CA LYS A 173 7.27 6.54 -8.27
C LYS A 173 6.92 5.43 -7.28
N ASP A 174 7.77 4.41 -7.24
CA ASP A 174 7.67 3.35 -6.24
C ASP A 174 7.85 3.91 -4.83
N ARG A 175 7.02 3.40 -3.92
CA ARG A 175 7.10 3.71 -2.49
C ARG A 175 8.23 2.90 -1.84
N PRO A 176 8.67 3.28 -0.62
CA PRO A 176 9.66 2.49 0.13
C PRO A 176 9.27 1.02 0.24
N GLU A 177 10.30 0.17 0.33
CA GLU A 177 10.17 -1.30 0.36
C GLU A 177 9.10 -1.74 1.38
N GLY A 178 8.13 -2.53 0.89
CA GLY A 178 7.02 -3.04 1.70
C GLY A 178 5.69 -2.28 1.56
N CYS A 179 5.63 -1.13 0.88
CA CYS A 179 4.37 -0.49 0.49
C CYS A 179 4.05 -0.71 -0.99
N GLN A 180 3.04 -1.53 -1.28
CA GLN A 180 2.56 -1.79 -2.65
C GLN A 180 1.43 -0.85 -3.08
N HIS A 181 1.19 0.23 -2.33
CA HIS A 181 0.08 1.15 -2.59
C HIS A 181 0.51 2.28 -3.53
N GLU A 182 -0.34 2.58 -4.50
CA GLU A 182 -0.15 3.71 -5.40
C GLU A 182 -0.17 5.05 -4.64
N CYS A 183 0.50 6.06 -5.19
CA CYS A 183 0.46 7.41 -4.64
C CYS A 183 -0.84 8.10 -5.09
N PRO A 184 -1.72 8.53 -4.17
CA PRO A 184 -2.98 9.19 -4.55
C PRO A 184 -2.78 10.63 -5.05
N LYS A 185 -1.53 11.12 -5.08
CA LYS A 185 -1.20 12.46 -5.52
C LYS A 185 -0.76 12.45 -6.99
N PRO A 186 -1.00 13.55 -7.73
CA PRO A 186 -0.37 13.74 -9.02
C PRO A 186 1.15 13.77 -8.86
N CYS A 187 1.85 13.69 -10.00
CA CYS A 187 3.29 13.75 -10.05
C CYS A 187 3.82 14.95 -9.25
N HIS A 188 4.76 14.68 -8.35
CA HIS A 188 5.29 15.68 -7.44
C HIS A 188 6.82 15.57 -7.36
N PRO A 189 7.49 16.69 -7.02
CA PRO A 189 8.92 16.67 -6.75
C PRO A 189 9.21 15.89 -5.45
N GLY A 190 10.40 15.29 -5.37
CA GLY A 190 10.86 14.54 -4.19
C GLY A 190 10.14 13.21 -3.94
N ASP A 191 10.28 12.71 -2.71
CA ASP A 191 9.74 11.42 -2.27
C ASP A 191 8.25 11.46 -1.93
N CYS A 192 7.57 10.32 -2.12
CA CYS A 192 6.15 10.17 -1.81
C CYS A 192 5.90 10.36 -0.31
N LYS A 193 4.87 11.14 0.04
CA LYS A 193 4.41 11.25 1.44
C LYS A 193 4.03 9.86 1.99
N PRO A 194 4.19 9.62 3.31
CA PRO A 194 3.90 8.34 3.94
C PRO A 194 2.49 7.83 3.62
N CYS A 195 2.37 6.53 3.41
CA CYS A 195 1.12 5.89 3.01
C CYS A 195 0.10 5.88 4.16
N LYS A 196 -1.08 6.45 3.91
CA LYS A 196 -2.20 6.51 4.87
C LYS A 196 -3.21 5.37 4.72
N GLN A 197 -2.95 4.42 3.81
CA GLN A 197 -3.85 3.28 3.63
C GLN A 197 -3.80 2.40 4.87
N MET A 198 -4.98 1.96 5.31
CA MET A 198 -5.12 1.06 6.44
C MET A 198 -4.92 -0.38 5.97
N ILE A 199 -3.99 -1.08 6.59
CA ILE A 199 -3.73 -2.51 6.35
C ILE A 199 -4.25 -3.33 7.53
N ARG A 200 -4.69 -4.55 7.22
CA ARG A 200 -5.13 -5.54 8.22
C ARG A 200 -3.96 -6.40 8.63
N ILE A 201 -3.60 -6.37 9.90
CA ILE A 201 -2.53 -7.21 10.48
C ILE A 201 -3.11 -8.15 11.55
N LYS A 202 -2.46 -9.30 11.74
CA LYS A 202 -2.80 -10.22 12.83
C LYS A 202 -2.12 -9.77 14.12
N CYS A 203 -2.88 -9.70 15.20
CA CYS A 203 -2.34 -9.41 16.52
C CYS A 203 -1.47 -10.57 17.05
N ASN A 204 -0.51 -10.27 17.92
CA ASN A 204 0.33 -11.28 18.61
C ASN A 204 -0.47 -12.27 19.47
N CYS A 205 -1.70 -11.93 19.86
CA CYS A 205 -2.60 -12.85 20.54
C CYS A 205 -3.25 -13.89 19.60
N GLY A 206 -3.19 -13.69 18.29
CA GLY A 206 -3.80 -14.55 17.26
C GLY A 206 -5.32 -14.43 17.12
N LEU A 207 -6.01 -13.75 18.04
CA LEU A 207 -7.47 -13.65 18.08
C LEU A 207 -8.00 -12.40 17.35
N ASN A 208 -7.30 -11.27 17.47
CA ASN A 208 -7.75 -10.00 16.92
C ASN A 208 -7.02 -9.64 15.63
N GLN A 209 -7.74 -8.98 14.72
CA GLN A 209 -7.17 -8.30 13.57
C GLN A 209 -7.11 -6.80 13.86
N LEU A 210 -5.96 -6.19 13.64
CA LEU A 210 -5.73 -4.77 13.89
C LEU A 210 -5.65 -4.03 12.55
N TYR A 211 -6.19 -2.82 12.54
CA TYR A 211 -6.13 -1.91 11.41
C TYR A 211 -5.10 -0.84 11.72
N VAL A 212 -4.00 -0.84 10.97
CA VAL A 212 -2.88 0.09 11.18
C VAL A 212 -2.55 0.78 9.87
N THR A 213 -1.96 1.97 9.93
CA THR A 213 -1.53 2.64 8.70
C THR A 213 -0.33 1.90 8.11
N CYS A 214 -0.25 1.84 6.78
CA CYS A 214 0.86 1.20 6.09
C CYS A 214 2.20 1.86 6.43
N ALA A 215 2.23 3.19 6.55
CA ALA A 215 3.44 3.90 6.95
C ALA A 215 3.93 3.52 8.36
N ASP A 216 3.02 3.45 9.35
CA ASP A 216 3.40 3.10 10.72
C ASP A 216 3.81 1.62 10.84
N TRP A 217 3.28 0.75 10.01
CA TRP A 217 3.67 -0.67 9.97
C TRP A 217 5.07 -0.91 9.40
N LEU A 218 5.50 -0.07 8.46
CA LEU A 218 6.85 -0.13 7.90
C LEU A 218 7.92 0.39 8.87
N ASP A 219 7.52 1.16 9.89
CA ASP A 219 8.42 1.63 10.93
C ASP A 219 8.71 0.49 11.94
N PRO A 220 9.94 -0.08 11.95
CA PRO A 220 10.27 -1.20 12.82
C PRO A 220 10.14 -0.84 14.31
N ALA A 221 10.29 0.43 14.69
CA ALA A 221 10.20 0.84 16.09
C ALA A 221 8.76 0.78 16.63
N LYS A 222 7.76 1.00 15.77
CA LYS A 222 6.34 1.00 16.15
C LYS A 222 5.65 -0.32 15.89
N ARG A 223 6.23 -1.16 15.02
CA ARG A 223 5.64 -2.42 14.58
C ARG A 223 5.19 -3.32 15.73
N ASP A 224 6.05 -3.53 16.72
CA ASP A 224 5.75 -4.42 17.87
C ASP A 224 4.60 -3.90 18.72
N GLN A 225 4.52 -2.58 18.90
CA GLN A 225 3.45 -1.94 19.65
C GLN A 225 2.12 -2.02 18.89
N LEU A 226 2.16 -1.79 17.57
CA LEU A 226 1.00 -1.84 16.68
C LEU A 226 0.46 -3.27 16.48
N GLN A 227 1.29 -4.30 16.68
CA GLN A 227 0.89 -5.70 16.58
C GLN A 227 0.24 -6.23 17.87
N CYS A 228 0.04 -5.38 18.88
CA CYS A 228 -0.58 -5.73 20.16
C CYS A 228 -1.93 -5.03 20.33
N CYS A 229 -2.99 -5.79 20.63
CA CYS A 229 -4.36 -5.25 20.70
C CYS A 229 -4.70 -4.53 22.01
N GLY A 230 -3.76 -4.43 22.96
CA GLY A 230 -3.99 -3.84 24.29
C GLY A 230 -4.91 -4.64 25.23
N ASN A 231 -5.56 -5.71 24.76
CA ASN A 231 -6.38 -6.57 25.61
C ASN A 231 -5.53 -7.56 26.43
N GLN A 232 -6.07 -8.03 27.56
CA GLN A 232 -5.42 -9.05 28.38
C GLN A 232 -5.09 -10.32 27.57
N CYS A 233 -3.85 -10.78 27.69
CA CYS A 233 -3.33 -11.93 26.96
C CYS A 233 -4.23 -13.19 27.17
N PRO A 234 -4.63 -13.89 26.10
CA PRO A 234 -5.47 -15.10 26.20
C PRO A 234 -4.70 -16.33 26.66
N LYS A 235 -3.36 -16.28 26.69
CA LYS A 235 -2.51 -17.41 27.07
C LYS A 235 -2.55 -17.66 28.57
N ASN A 236 -2.45 -18.92 28.96
CA ASN A 236 -2.34 -19.35 30.35
C ASN A 236 -0.88 -19.59 30.72
N TYR A 237 -0.53 -19.27 31.96
CA TYR A 237 0.72 -19.69 32.59
C TYR A 237 0.76 -21.22 32.77
N PRO A 238 1.95 -21.82 33.00
CA PRO A 238 2.08 -23.26 33.23
C PRO A 238 1.25 -23.78 34.41
N CYS A 239 0.91 -22.92 35.38
CA CYS A 239 0.01 -23.24 36.48
C CYS A 239 -1.48 -23.29 36.11
N GLY A 240 -1.84 -23.10 34.83
CA GLY A 240 -3.22 -23.10 34.32
C GLY A 240 -3.95 -21.77 34.46
N HIS A 241 -3.36 -20.76 35.10
CA HIS A 241 -3.97 -19.45 35.26
C HIS A 241 -3.74 -18.53 34.05
N ARG A 242 -4.77 -17.79 33.63
CA ARG A 242 -4.64 -16.76 32.59
C ARG A 242 -3.62 -15.66 32.92
N CYS A 243 -2.80 -15.30 31.93
CA CYS A 243 -1.83 -14.21 31.99
C CYS A 243 -2.51 -12.89 32.33
N LYS A 244 -1.90 -12.09 33.21
CA LYS A 244 -2.44 -10.78 33.63
C LYS A 244 -1.95 -9.62 32.77
N ALA A 245 -0.86 -9.80 32.03
CA ALA A 245 -0.32 -8.77 31.16
C ALA A 245 -1.22 -8.55 29.93
N ASP A 246 -1.16 -7.34 29.39
CA ASP A 246 -1.76 -7.01 28.11
C ASP A 246 -1.09 -7.80 26.98
N CYS A 247 -1.71 -7.82 25.81
CA CYS A 247 -1.15 -8.45 24.63
C CYS A 247 0.30 -7.98 24.43
N HIS A 248 1.22 -8.93 24.40
CA HIS A 248 2.65 -8.68 24.35
C HIS A 248 3.27 -9.59 23.28
N PRO A 249 4.41 -9.20 22.70
CA PRO A 249 5.21 -10.11 21.88
C PRO A 249 5.78 -11.26 22.74
N GLY A 250 5.91 -12.44 22.13
CA GLY A 250 6.64 -13.57 22.73
C GLY A 250 5.94 -14.31 23.89
N PRO A 251 6.73 -15.00 24.74
CA PRO A 251 6.26 -15.72 25.93
C PRO A 251 5.69 -14.78 27.00
N CYS A 252 4.77 -15.29 27.83
CA CYS A 252 4.13 -14.48 28.86
C CYS A 252 5.12 -13.98 29.92
N PRO A 253 5.08 -12.69 30.30
CA PRO A 253 5.95 -12.17 31.33
C PRO A 253 5.59 -12.79 32.69
N ASN A 254 6.62 -13.15 33.45
CA ASN A 254 6.54 -13.64 34.82
C ASN A 254 5.63 -14.88 35.03
N PRO A 255 5.88 -16.01 34.35
CA PRO A 255 5.07 -17.22 34.50
C PRO A 255 5.16 -17.85 35.89
N GLU A 256 6.23 -17.57 36.63
CA GLU A 256 6.50 -18.14 37.94
C GLU A 256 5.86 -17.34 39.08
N GLN A 257 5.61 -16.03 38.90
CA GLN A 257 5.04 -15.15 39.92
C GLN A 257 3.51 -15.05 39.83
N CYS A 258 2.83 -16.19 39.76
CA CYS A 258 1.38 -16.20 39.70
C CYS A 258 0.77 -15.84 41.06
N LYS A 259 0.34 -14.59 41.22
CA LYS A 259 -0.31 -14.08 42.46
C LYS A 259 -1.80 -14.45 42.59
N LYS A 260 -2.34 -15.40 41.80
CA LYS A 260 -3.75 -15.82 41.95
C LYS A 260 -3.89 -16.71 43.18
N LYS A 261 -4.98 -16.52 43.94
CA LYS A 261 -5.29 -17.36 45.10
C LYS A 261 -5.95 -18.66 44.63
N VAL A 262 -5.42 -19.80 45.07
CA VAL A 262 -5.92 -21.14 44.81
C VAL A 262 -6.28 -21.81 46.13
N LYS A 263 -7.41 -22.53 46.13
CA LYS A 263 -7.88 -23.27 47.31
C LYS A 263 -7.15 -24.60 47.40
N VAL A 264 -6.25 -24.74 48.37
CA VAL A 264 -5.56 -26.01 48.62
C VAL A 264 -6.30 -26.76 49.72
N THR A 265 -6.56 -28.04 49.46
CA THR A 265 -7.25 -28.93 50.41
C THR A 265 -6.24 -29.84 51.09
N CYS A 266 -6.41 -30.12 52.40
CA CYS A 266 -5.58 -31.14 53.06
C CYS A 266 -5.83 -32.52 52.43
N LYS A 267 -4.90 -33.47 52.63
CA LYS A 267 -5.07 -34.88 52.24
C LYS A 267 -6.35 -35.52 52.80
N CYS A 268 -6.83 -35.06 53.97
CA CYS A 268 -8.11 -35.47 54.58
C CYS A 268 -9.35 -34.79 53.96
N LYS A 269 -9.21 -33.88 52.98
CA LYS A 269 -10.26 -33.04 52.36
C LYS A 269 -11.08 -32.14 53.31
N ARG A 270 -10.85 -32.20 54.63
CA ARG A 270 -11.57 -31.43 55.65
C ARG A 270 -11.22 -29.95 55.66
N ILE A 271 -9.93 -29.62 55.57
CA ILE A 271 -9.43 -28.25 55.68
C ILE A 271 -9.21 -27.70 54.27
N LYS A 272 -9.81 -26.54 54.00
CA LYS A 272 -9.61 -25.76 52.78
C LYS A 272 -9.02 -24.43 53.19
N LYS A 273 -7.84 -24.10 52.68
CA LYS A 273 -7.17 -22.80 52.92
C LYS A 273 -6.72 -22.22 51.59
N ASP A 274 -6.79 -20.91 51.49
CA ASP A 274 -6.47 -20.18 50.27
C ASP A 274 -4.99 -19.77 50.30
N PHE A 275 -4.22 -20.22 49.32
CA PHE A 275 -2.80 -19.88 49.16
C PHE A 275 -2.57 -19.19 47.81
N SER A 276 -1.52 -18.39 47.67
CA SER A 276 -1.13 -17.88 46.35
C SER A 276 -0.54 -19.01 45.51
N CYS A 277 -0.78 -18.98 44.20
CA CYS A 277 -0.32 -20.03 43.28
C CYS A 277 1.20 -20.20 43.29
N GLU A 278 1.95 -19.12 43.50
CA GLU A 278 3.39 -19.15 43.74
C GLU A 278 3.77 -20.06 44.93
N LEU A 279 3.12 -19.88 46.09
CA LEU A 279 3.35 -20.69 47.29
C LEU A 279 2.89 -22.16 47.13
N VAL A 280 1.88 -22.40 46.30
CA VAL A 280 1.43 -23.76 45.99
C VAL A 280 2.45 -24.49 45.12
N ARG A 281 3.08 -23.81 44.16
CA ARG A 281 4.13 -24.40 43.30
C ARG A 281 5.39 -24.75 44.10
N THR A 282 5.71 -23.99 45.15
CA THR A 282 6.80 -24.31 46.09
C THR A 282 6.47 -25.46 47.06
N ASN A 283 5.47 -26.32 46.74
CA ASN A 283 5.08 -27.50 47.50
C ASN A 283 4.66 -27.25 48.96
N GLN A 284 4.02 -26.11 49.25
CA GLN A 284 3.44 -25.89 50.57
C GLN A 284 2.08 -26.60 50.70
N ALA A 285 2.15 -27.90 51.01
CA ALA A 285 0.96 -28.71 51.29
C ALA A 285 0.34 -28.32 52.65
N VAL A 286 -0.99 -28.19 52.69
CA VAL A 286 -1.72 -28.02 53.95
C VAL A 286 -1.52 -29.28 54.80
N LYS A 287 -0.86 -29.15 55.95
CA LYS A 287 -0.72 -30.23 56.94
C LYS A 287 -2.08 -30.47 57.61
N CYS A 288 -2.37 -31.73 57.94
CA CYS A 288 -3.62 -32.10 58.59
C CYS A 288 -3.48 -31.96 60.11
N ASP A 289 -4.39 -31.19 60.72
CA ASP A 289 -4.49 -31.01 62.17
C ASP A 289 -4.88 -32.33 62.87
N ASP A 290 -4.70 -32.40 64.19
CA ASP A 290 -4.96 -33.63 64.97
C ASP A 290 -6.43 -34.08 64.90
N ILE A 291 -7.36 -33.14 64.76
CA ILE A 291 -8.79 -33.43 64.50
C ILE A 291 -8.98 -34.16 63.16
N CYS A 292 -8.17 -33.85 62.13
CA CYS A 292 -8.23 -34.58 60.85
C CYS A 292 -7.73 -36.02 60.95
N LYS A 293 -6.71 -36.25 61.79
CA LYS A 293 -6.17 -37.59 62.02
C LYS A 293 -7.16 -38.43 62.82
N GLN A 294 -7.72 -37.86 63.88
CA GLN A 294 -8.75 -38.50 64.71
C GLN A 294 -9.97 -38.90 63.90
N LYS A 295 -10.52 -38.00 63.08
CA LYS A 295 -11.70 -38.32 62.25
C LYS A 295 -11.41 -39.38 61.19
N LYS A 296 -10.21 -39.36 60.59
CA LYS A 296 -9.80 -40.39 59.62
C LYS A 296 -9.64 -41.75 60.28
N GLU A 297 -9.11 -41.77 61.50
CA GLU A 297 -8.97 -42.99 62.31
C GLU A 297 -10.33 -43.52 62.76
N GLU A 298 -11.24 -42.66 63.20
CA GLU A 298 -12.61 -43.01 63.53
C GLU A 298 -13.37 -43.60 62.32
N GLU A 299 -13.23 -42.99 61.13
CA GLU A 299 -13.80 -43.55 59.90
C GLU A 299 -13.18 -44.90 59.52
N ARG A 300 -11.87 -45.09 59.75
CA ARG A 300 -11.19 -46.37 59.52
C ARG A 300 -11.73 -47.45 60.46
N LEU A 301 -11.78 -47.17 61.76
CA LEU A 301 -12.32 -48.08 62.78
C LEU A 301 -13.80 -48.41 62.52
N LYS A 302 -14.61 -47.44 62.10
CA LYS A 302 -16.01 -47.69 61.71
C LYS A 302 -16.12 -48.61 60.49
N ARG A 303 -15.27 -48.44 59.47
CA ARG A 303 -15.25 -49.34 58.31
C ARG A 303 -14.84 -50.75 58.70
N GLU A 304 -13.81 -50.88 59.52
CA GLU A 304 -13.35 -52.17 60.05
C GLU A 304 -14.43 -52.84 60.91
N ALA A 305 -15.14 -52.09 61.76
CA ALA A 305 -16.25 -52.60 62.55
C ALA A 305 -17.45 -53.03 61.69
N ILE A 306 -17.81 -52.26 60.66
CA ILE A 306 -18.86 -52.65 59.70
C ILE A 306 -18.46 -53.92 58.95
N GLU A 307 -17.19 -54.03 58.53
CA GLU A 307 -16.68 -55.23 57.86
C GLU A 307 -16.69 -56.45 58.78
N GLN A 308 -16.29 -56.28 60.05
CA GLN A 308 -16.36 -57.34 61.06
C GLN A 308 -17.81 -57.75 61.33
N GLN A 309 -18.73 -56.80 61.50
CA GLN A 309 -20.15 -57.10 61.70
C GLN A 309 -20.74 -57.87 60.50
N LYS A 310 -20.39 -57.46 59.28
CA LYS A 310 -20.79 -58.18 58.07
C LYS A 310 -20.24 -59.60 58.03
N LYS A 311 -18.97 -59.80 58.41
CA LYS A 311 -18.37 -61.15 58.52
C LYS A 311 -19.10 -62.02 59.54
N MET A 312 -19.44 -61.47 60.71
CA MET A 312 -20.20 -62.19 61.74
C MET A 312 -21.62 -62.57 61.27
N GLU A 313 -22.29 -61.66 60.56
CA GLU A 313 -23.61 -61.91 59.99
C GLU A 313 -23.57 -62.97 58.87
N ASP A 314 -22.55 -62.92 58.01
CA ASP A 314 -22.32 -63.91 56.95
C ASP A 314 -21.98 -65.30 57.54
N GLU A 315 -21.20 -65.36 58.63
CA GLU A 315 -20.94 -66.61 59.38
C GLU A 315 -22.21 -67.19 60.03
N GLU A 316 -23.07 -66.35 60.59
CA GLU A 316 -24.34 -66.79 61.18
C GLU A 316 -25.29 -67.33 60.11
N LYS A 317 -25.37 -66.66 58.95
CA LYS A 317 -26.13 -67.15 57.79
C LYS A 317 -25.62 -68.52 57.33
N ASN A 318 -24.31 -68.68 57.18
CA ASN A 318 -23.69 -69.95 56.80
C ASN A 318 -23.99 -71.06 57.82
N LYS A 319 -23.94 -70.78 59.13
CA LYS A 319 -24.34 -71.75 60.18
C LYS A 319 -25.80 -72.17 60.04
N LYS A 320 -26.72 -71.22 59.82
CA LYS A 320 -28.15 -71.51 59.59
C LYS A 320 -28.38 -72.31 58.32
N GLU A 321 -27.63 -72.06 57.24
CA GLU A 321 -27.69 -72.86 56.00
C GLU A 321 -27.18 -74.28 56.22
N LEU A 322 -26.06 -74.47 56.91
CA LEU A 322 -25.54 -75.78 57.32
C LEU A 322 -26.54 -76.55 58.21
N GLU A 323 -27.21 -75.88 59.14
CA GLU A 323 -28.24 -76.49 59.99
C GLU A 323 -29.48 -76.93 59.19
N LYS A 324 -29.96 -76.08 58.28
CA LYS A 324 -31.04 -76.45 57.34
C LYS A 324 -30.64 -77.65 56.48
N TYR A 325 -29.40 -77.66 55.99
CA TYR A 325 -28.87 -78.77 55.18
C TYR A 325 -28.83 -80.08 55.98
N LYS A 326 -28.37 -80.06 57.24
CA LYS A 326 -28.39 -81.23 58.14
C LYS A 326 -29.80 -81.76 58.38
N LYS A 327 -30.77 -80.88 58.70
CA LYS A 327 -32.17 -81.25 58.91
C LYS A 327 -32.82 -81.89 57.66
N MET A 328 -32.48 -81.43 56.46
CA MET A 328 -32.94 -82.04 55.21
C MET A 328 -32.38 -83.45 54.97
N PHE A 329 -31.16 -83.73 55.46
CA PHE A 329 -30.52 -85.04 55.31
C PHE A 329 -31.09 -86.08 56.29
N GLU A 330 -31.45 -85.67 57.51
CA GLU A 330 -32.06 -86.54 58.52
C GLU A 330 -33.50 -86.96 58.17
N GLY A 331 -34.25 -86.11 57.45
CA GLY A 331 -35.63 -86.38 57.04
C GLY A 331 -35.80 -87.46 55.94
N LYS A 332 -34.72 -87.98 55.34
CA LYS A 332 -34.79 -88.97 54.24
C LYS A 332 -34.13 -90.33 54.55
N LYS A 333 -33.63 -90.57 55.77
CA LYS A 333 -33.15 -91.89 56.21
C LYS A 333 -34.20 -92.66 57.02
N LYS A 334 -35.29 -93.05 56.36
CA LYS A 334 -36.07 -94.26 56.71
C LYS A 334 -36.41 -95.01 55.42
N SER A 335 -35.43 -95.71 54.87
CA SER A 335 -35.68 -96.81 53.92
C SER A 335 -34.59 -97.87 54.00
N LYS A 336 -34.97 -98.99 54.63
CA LYS A 336 -34.48 -100.37 54.55
C LYS A 336 -32.99 -100.61 54.24
N VAL A 337 -32.22 -100.84 55.30
CA VAL A 337 -31.06 -101.76 55.27
C VAL A 337 -31.48 -103.00 56.06
N LYS A 338 -31.40 -104.17 55.43
CA LYS A 338 -31.53 -105.49 56.06
C LYS A 338 -30.27 -105.72 56.87
N GLU A 339 -30.41 -105.99 58.16
CA GLU A 339 -29.31 -106.52 58.97
C GLU A 339 -29.83 -107.64 59.86
N VAL A 340 -29.03 -108.70 59.89
CA VAL A 340 -29.29 -110.05 60.39
C VAL A 340 -29.26 -110.05 61.92
N GLN A 341 -30.07 -110.89 62.55
CA GLN A 341 -30.16 -111.07 64.00
C GLN A 341 -28.84 -111.55 64.61
N GLU A 342 -28.46 -110.96 65.74
CA GLU A 342 -27.81 -111.71 66.81
C GLU A 342 -28.25 -111.12 68.16
N GLU A 343 -28.78 -112.01 69.00
CA GLU A 343 -29.33 -111.72 70.33
C GLU A 343 -28.19 -111.44 71.31
N THR A 344 -28.38 -110.46 72.21
CA THR A 344 -28.00 -110.62 73.61
C THR A 344 -28.74 -109.60 74.47
N GLU A 345 -29.43 -110.14 75.46
CA GLU A 345 -30.14 -109.46 76.53
C GLU A 345 -29.16 -108.67 77.40
N THR A 346 -29.54 -107.46 77.81
CA THR A 346 -29.46 -107.02 79.22
C THR A 346 -30.13 -105.65 79.39
N THR A 347 -30.78 -105.50 80.55
CA THR A 347 -31.45 -104.31 81.10
C THR A 347 -32.92 -104.11 80.68
N GLY A 348 -33.91 -104.18 81.57
CA GLY A 348 -33.86 -104.36 83.00
C GLY A 348 -35.21 -103.98 83.60
N PHE A 349 -35.90 -104.98 84.15
CA PHE A 349 -36.69 -104.97 85.39
C PHE A 349 -37.75 -103.88 85.67
N PHE A 350 -37.51 -102.61 85.34
CA PHE A 350 -38.36 -101.47 85.66
C PHE A 350 -39.70 -101.42 84.90
N ASN A 351 -39.76 -101.93 83.67
CA ASN A 351 -40.97 -101.80 82.85
C ASN A 351 -42.06 -102.83 83.18
N LYS A 352 -41.72 -103.98 83.80
CA LYS A 352 -42.72 -105.01 84.16
C LYS A 352 -43.52 -104.66 85.43
N TYR A 353 -42.94 -103.89 86.36
CA TYR A 353 -43.63 -103.51 87.61
C TYR A 353 -44.26 -102.12 87.58
N LYS A 354 -43.97 -101.29 86.56
CA LYS A 354 -44.52 -99.92 86.45
C LYS A 354 -46.05 -99.88 86.40
N VAL A 355 -46.66 -100.87 85.75
CA VAL A 355 -48.12 -100.98 85.59
C VAL A 355 -48.79 -101.51 86.86
N ILE A 356 -48.12 -102.38 87.62
CA ILE A 356 -48.63 -102.93 88.89
C ILE A 356 -48.55 -101.87 90.00
N VAL A 357 -47.45 -101.09 90.05
CA VAL A 357 -47.33 -100.00 91.03
C VAL A 357 -48.32 -98.86 90.72
N SER A 358 -48.57 -98.54 89.45
CA SER A 358 -49.56 -97.51 89.11
C SER A 358 -50.99 -97.94 89.42
N SER A 359 -51.34 -99.22 89.29
CA SER A 359 -52.70 -99.68 89.59
C SER A 359 -52.99 -99.73 91.09
N CYS A 360 -52.02 -100.14 91.92
CA CYS A 360 -52.20 -100.14 93.38
C CYS A 360 -52.37 -98.72 93.96
N VAL A 361 -51.69 -97.70 93.41
CA VAL A 361 -51.84 -96.31 93.87
C VAL A 361 -53.23 -95.76 93.56
N ILE A 362 -53.82 -96.10 92.41
CA ILE A 362 -55.16 -95.63 92.04
C ILE A 362 -56.24 -96.25 92.95
N VAL A 363 -56.08 -97.53 93.32
CA VAL A 363 -57.02 -98.20 94.23
C VAL A 363 -56.94 -97.63 95.65
N VAL A 364 -55.73 -97.33 96.15
CA VAL A 364 -55.56 -96.72 97.48
C VAL A 364 -56.15 -95.31 97.52
N VAL A 365 -55.96 -94.50 96.46
CA VAL A 365 -56.55 -93.17 96.37
C VAL A 365 -58.08 -93.23 96.29
N ALA A 366 -58.66 -94.22 95.59
CA ALA A 366 -60.11 -94.41 95.54
C ALA A 366 -60.69 -94.83 96.91
N ILE A 367 -59.99 -95.68 97.66
CA ILE A 367 -60.41 -96.10 99.01
C ILE A 367 -60.31 -94.93 100.02
N CYS A 368 -59.26 -94.11 99.93
CA CYS A 368 -59.15 -92.89 100.75
C CYS A 368 -60.23 -91.85 100.41
N TYR A 369 -60.62 -91.73 99.14
CA TYR A 369 -61.67 -90.80 98.72
C TYR A 369 -63.07 -91.23 99.18
N LEU A 370 -63.33 -92.53 99.27
CA LEU A 370 -64.62 -93.09 99.74
C LEU A 370 -64.74 -93.21 101.27
N THR A 371 -63.65 -92.96 102.02
CA THR A 371 -63.66 -93.01 103.50
C THR A 371 -63.66 -91.63 104.15
N PHE A 372 -63.40 -90.57 103.37
CA PHE A 372 -63.36 -89.17 103.83
C PHE A 372 -64.44 -88.27 103.21
N HIS A 373 -65.43 -88.84 102.53
CA HIS A 373 -66.58 -88.15 101.96
C HIS A 373 -67.83 -89.04 102.05
#